data_AF-A0A965CU50-F1
#
_entry.id   AF-A0A965CU50-F1
#
_cell.length_a   1.000
_cell.length_b   1.000
_cell.length_c   1.000
_cell.angle_alpha   90.00
_cell.angle_beta   90.00
_cell.angle_gamma   90.00
#
_symmetry.space_group_name_H-M   'P 1'
#
loop_
_entity.id
_entity.type
_entity.pdbx_description
1 polymer ?
#
loop_
_entity_poly.entity_id
_entity_poly.type
_entity_poly.pdbx_seq_one_letter_code
_entity_poly.pdbx_strand_id
1 'polypeptide(L)'
;GVMAGCRPEYMPVLLAVIEAIVDPVYKIEDAGSTPGWESLIVINGPIAKQLGFNAGQGVMRTGIQANTSVGRFLRLFLRNVAGFHHAPEGADKGSIGQSFLVAAAENEEAVAEIGWQPYSVDRGFKAGDNIVTVQSVVAISAPTYTGSEKAVEHAELIADVIGQRACGYWTAIGMVYSNWHPLIMLGPSIAKVFAQDGWSKDDLRRYLYEHVKMKASLAERYAWNCGQTGFRVNNYVKQGLLPPVYGESDDPDRLIPVFHHPEWIGIMVAGDWGRNQSKGYVSNHIQGPPVSKAIRLPKNWDTLLKKQVM
;
A
#
# COMPACT_ATOMS: atom_id res chain seq x y z
N GLY A 1 -20.22 -0.46 11.15
CA GLY A 1 -20.47 -1.88 10.82
C GLY A 1 -21.74 -2.09 10.02
N VAL A 2 -22.91 -2.05 10.67
CA VAL A 2 -24.21 -2.43 10.04
C VAL A 2 -24.52 -1.65 8.76
N MET A 3 -24.42 -0.33 8.76
CA MET A 3 -24.64 0.50 7.54
C MET A 3 -23.68 0.14 6.39
N ALA A 4 -22.49 -0.35 6.72
CA ALA A 4 -21.50 -0.78 5.75
C ALA A 4 -21.74 -2.22 5.25
N GLY A 5 -22.75 -2.93 5.76
CA GLY A 5 -23.04 -4.33 5.43
C GLY A 5 -22.07 -5.33 6.07
N CYS A 6 -21.34 -4.91 7.11
CA CYS A 6 -20.45 -5.81 7.85
C CYS A 6 -21.26 -6.79 8.69
N ARG A 7 -20.83 -8.05 8.72
CA ARG A 7 -21.34 -9.02 9.71
C ARG A 7 -20.72 -8.74 11.09
N PRO A 8 -21.36 -9.17 12.20
CA PRO A 8 -20.82 -9.00 13.55
C PRO A 8 -19.39 -9.54 13.73
N GLU A 9 -19.04 -10.63 13.05
CA GLU A 9 -17.71 -11.26 13.13
C GLU A 9 -16.61 -10.37 12.55
N TYR A 10 -16.96 -9.36 11.74
CA TYR A 10 -15.96 -8.41 11.24
C TYR A 10 -15.56 -7.39 12.32
N MET A 11 -16.27 -7.31 13.45
CA MET A 11 -16.01 -6.31 14.49
C MET A 11 -14.55 -6.25 14.97
N PRO A 12 -13.85 -7.36 15.25
CA PRO A 12 -12.43 -7.31 15.61
C PRO A 12 -11.56 -6.65 14.53
N VAL A 13 -11.86 -6.89 13.25
CA VAL A 13 -11.19 -6.26 12.12
C VAL A 13 -11.51 -4.77 12.06
N LEU A 14 -12.78 -4.39 12.25
CA LEU A 14 -13.19 -2.98 12.25
C LEU A 14 -12.48 -2.19 13.35
N LEU A 15 -12.39 -2.75 14.56
CA LEU A 15 -11.68 -2.13 15.68
C LEU A 15 -10.20 -1.94 15.36
N ALA A 16 -9.51 -2.97 14.84
CA ALA A 16 -8.11 -2.87 14.46
C ALA A 16 -7.89 -1.83 13.33
N VAL A 17 -8.80 -1.71 12.38
CA VAL A 17 -8.76 -0.67 11.33
C VAL A 17 -8.88 0.72 11.95
N ILE A 18 -9.79 0.92 12.89
CA ILE A 18 -9.92 2.22 13.58
C ILE A 18 -8.68 2.51 14.42
N GLU A 19 -8.17 1.54 15.18
CA GLU A 19 -6.92 1.67 15.93
C GLU A 19 -5.72 2.04 15.04
N ALA A 20 -5.71 1.58 13.78
CA ALA A 20 -4.65 1.92 12.82
C ALA A 20 -4.77 3.35 12.32
N ILE A 21 -5.97 3.83 11.98
CA ILE A 21 -6.13 5.19 11.42
C ILE A 21 -6.08 6.29 12.47
N VAL A 22 -6.44 6.00 13.73
CA VAL A 22 -6.33 6.98 14.84
C VAL A 22 -4.92 7.02 15.44
N ASP A 23 -4.03 6.15 14.99
CA ASP A 23 -2.61 6.27 15.32
C ASP A 23 -2.08 7.61 14.76
N PRO A 24 -1.50 8.49 15.59
CA PRO A 24 -1.01 9.79 15.13
C PRO A 24 0.00 9.69 13.99
N VAL A 25 0.71 8.57 13.90
CA VAL A 25 1.65 8.32 12.81
C VAL A 25 0.93 8.25 11.46
N TYR A 26 -0.31 7.75 11.39
CA TYR A 26 -1.09 7.62 10.15
C TYR A 26 -1.52 8.97 9.57
N LYS A 27 -1.69 10.00 10.43
CA LYS A 27 -2.12 11.35 10.08
C LYS A 27 -3.46 11.40 9.35
N ILE A 28 -4.49 10.88 10.00
CA ILE A 28 -5.83 10.84 9.42
C ILE A 28 -6.40 12.24 9.14
N GLU A 29 -5.98 13.26 9.88
CA GLU A 29 -6.33 14.66 9.69
C GLU A 29 -6.02 15.18 8.26
N ASP A 30 -5.02 14.59 7.59
CA ASP A 30 -4.63 14.92 6.22
C ASP A 30 -5.44 14.14 5.16
N ALA A 31 -6.48 13.40 5.57
CA ALA A 31 -7.29 12.58 4.66
C ALA A 31 -8.20 13.35 3.73
N GLY A 32 -8.58 14.58 4.09
CA GLY A 32 -9.33 15.48 3.24
C GLY A 32 -8.49 16.22 2.19
N SER A 33 -7.21 15.90 1.99
CA SER A 33 -6.32 16.70 1.14
C SER A 33 -6.71 16.73 -0.36
N THR A 34 -6.26 17.77 -1.07
CA THR A 34 -6.58 18.05 -2.48
C THR A 34 -6.41 16.88 -3.46
N PRO A 35 -5.38 16.01 -3.34
CA PRO A 35 -5.23 14.87 -4.24
C PRO A 35 -6.32 13.78 -4.12
N GLY A 36 -7.19 13.84 -3.10
CA GLY A 36 -8.36 12.96 -2.99
C GLY A 36 -8.01 11.48 -2.85
N TRP A 37 -7.08 11.17 -1.95
CA TRP A 37 -6.58 9.81 -1.70
C TRP A 37 -7.57 8.96 -0.91
N GLU A 38 -7.41 7.64 -0.98
CA GLU A 38 -8.21 6.67 -0.23
C GLU A 38 -7.34 5.71 0.57
N SER A 39 -7.88 5.21 1.68
CA SER A 39 -7.20 4.25 2.54
C SER A 39 -7.30 2.84 1.97
N LEU A 40 -6.17 2.17 1.76
CA LEU A 40 -6.10 0.74 1.51
C LEU A 40 -5.98 -0.02 2.82
N ILE A 41 -6.81 -1.05 2.99
CA ILE A 41 -6.73 -2.00 4.11
C ILE A 41 -6.18 -3.31 3.57
N VAL A 42 -5.07 -3.78 4.13
CA VAL A 42 -4.49 -5.10 3.88
C VAL A 42 -4.73 -5.99 5.10
N ILE A 43 -5.27 -7.18 4.88
CA ILE A 43 -5.55 -8.19 5.91
C ILE A 43 -4.55 -9.33 5.78
N ASN A 44 -3.95 -9.71 6.90
CA ASN A 44 -3.05 -10.84 7.03
C ASN A 44 -3.53 -11.80 8.13
N GLY A 45 -3.06 -13.04 8.06
CA GLY A 45 -3.31 -14.11 9.00
C GLY A 45 -4.55 -14.98 8.70
N PRO A 46 -4.73 -16.07 9.46
CA PRO A 46 -5.83 -17.03 9.30
C PRO A 46 -7.23 -16.40 9.30
N ILE A 47 -7.38 -15.25 9.94
CA ILE A 47 -8.64 -14.49 10.02
C ILE A 47 -9.22 -14.16 8.65
N ALA A 48 -8.36 -13.94 7.63
CA ALA A 48 -8.80 -13.65 6.27
C ALA A 48 -9.69 -14.78 5.74
N LYS A 49 -9.22 -16.03 5.88
CA LYS A 49 -9.97 -17.24 5.46
C LYS A 49 -11.18 -17.49 6.34
N GLN A 50 -11.03 -17.35 7.67
CA GLN A 50 -12.12 -17.54 8.63
C GLN A 50 -13.32 -16.61 8.35
N LEU A 51 -13.05 -15.38 7.90
CA LEU A 51 -14.08 -14.38 7.63
C LEU A 51 -14.52 -14.31 6.18
N GLY A 52 -13.86 -15.04 5.27
CA GLY A 52 -14.20 -15.07 3.85
C GLY A 52 -13.72 -13.84 3.09
N PHE A 53 -12.57 -13.27 3.48
CA PHE A 53 -11.88 -12.29 2.64
C PHE A 53 -11.30 -12.98 1.41
N ASN A 54 -11.49 -12.36 0.26
CA ASN A 54 -10.89 -12.76 -1.00
C ASN A 54 -9.45 -12.24 -1.07
N ALA A 55 -8.54 -13.14 -1.44
CA ALA A 55 -7.15 -12.84 -1.81
C ALA A 55 -6.82 -13.28 -3.25
N GLY A 56 -7.81 -13.83 -3.97
CA GLY A 56 -7.66 -14.44 -5.29
C GLY A 56 -8.15 -13.57 -6.44
N GLN A 57 -8.79 -14.20 -7.43
CA GLN A 57 -9.33 -13.53 -8.61
C GLN A 57 -10.18 -12.30 -8.22
N GLY A 58 -9.86 -11.16 -8.83
CA GLY A 58 -10.59 -9.91 -8.57
C GLY A 58 -10.46 -9.39 -7.14
N VAL A 59 -9.34 -9.61 -6.44
CA VAL A 59 -9.10 -9.17 -5.04
C VAL A 59 -9.49 -7.71 -4.75
N MET A 60 -9.34 -6.81 -5.73
CA MET A 60 -9.73 -5.39 -5.60
C MET A 60 -11.12 -5.05 -6.14
N ARG A 61 -11.92 -6.03 -6.53
CA ARG A 61 -13.29 -5.82 -7.01
C ARG A 61 -14.28 -5.87 -5.86
N THR A 62 -15.31 -5.03 -5.95
CA THR A 62 -16.52 -5.16 -5.14
C THR A 62 -17.24 -6.46 -5.47
N GLY A 63 -17.80 -7.13 -4.47
CA GLY A 63 -18.62 -8.32 -4.64
C GLY A 63 -18.53 -9.26 -3.46
N ILE A 64 -17.31 -9.56 -3.01
CA ILE A 64 -17.10 -10.35 -1.79
C ILE A 64 -17.40 -9.48 -0.58
N GLN A 65 -18.34 -9.94 0.25
CA GLN A 65 -18.92 -9.13 1.33
C GLN A 65 -17.85 -8.66 2.31
N ALA A 66 -16.91 -9.52 2.72
CA ALA A 66 -15.84 -9.15 3.66
C ALA A 66 -15.01 -7.96 3.11
N ASN A 67 -14.41 -8.11 1.93
CA ASN A 67 -13.62 -7.08 1.26
C ASN A 67 -14.41 -5.78 1.07
N THR A 68 -15.64 -5.90 0.54
CA THR A 68 -16.47 -4.74 0.15
C THR A 68 -16.99 -4.00 1.38
N SER A 69 -17.52 -4.70 2.37
CA SER A 69 -18.13 -4.09 3.54
C SER A 69 -17.10 -3.46 4.47
N VAL A 70 -15.92 -4.05 4.64
CA VAL A 70 -14.86 -3.50 5.48
C VAL A 70 -14.23 -2.25 4.84
N GLY A 71 -13.96 -2.28 3.54
CA GLY A 71 -13.52 -1.08 2.81
C GLY A 71 -14.57 0.04 2.86
N ARG A 72 -15.85 -0.29 2.62
CA ARG A 72 -16.96 0.66 2.74
C ARG A 72 -17.13 1.19 4.16
N PHE A 73 -16.90 0.36 5.18
CA PHE A 73 -16.96 0.78 6.57
C PHE A 73 -15.98 1.92 6.84
N LEU A 74 -14.73 1.80 6.39
CA LEU A 74 -13.74 2.84 6.57
C LEU A 74 -14.18 4.15 5.89
N ARG A 75 -14.62 4.10 4.63
CA ARG A 75 -15.14 5.31 3.95
C ARG A 75 -16.31 5.95 4.70
N LEU A 76 -17.24 5.16 5.23
CA LEU A 76 -18.35 5.67 6.04
C LEU A 76 -17.85 6.24 7.38
N PHE A 77 -16.86 5.64 8.02
CA PHE A 77 -16.28 6.14 9.27
C PHE A 77 -15.60 7.50 9.04
N LEU A 78 -14.78 7.59 7.99
CA LEU A 78 -14.12 8.83 7.57
C LEU A 78 -15.13 9.96 7.34
N ARG A 79 -16.22 9.67 6.62
CA ARG A 79 -17.27 10.65 6.33
C ARG A 79 -18.05 11.09 7.58
N ASN A 80 -18.46 10.15 8.42
CA ASN A 80 -19.44 10.44 9.50
C ASN A 80 -18.79 10.73 10.86
N VAL A 81 -17.56 10.26 11.10
CA VAL A 81 -16.86 10.42 12.39
C VAL A 81 -15.68 11.37 12.25
N ALA A 82 -14.87 11.23 11.20
CA ALA A 82 -13.70 12.09 10.99
C ALA A 82 -14.03 13.41 10.23
N GLY A 83 -15.29 13.63 9.85
CA GLY A 83 -15.73 14.89 9.24
C GLY A 83 -15.33 15.06 7.75
N PHE A 84 -14.91 13.99 7.07
CA PHE A 84 -14.61 14.02 5.62
C PHE A 84 -15.89 13.97 4.78
N HIS A 85 -16.74 14.96 4.98
CA HIS A 85 -17.83 15.31 4.07
C HIS A 85 -17.52 16.66 3.41
N HIS A 86 -18.38 17.07 2.48
CA HIS A 86 -18.20 18.32 1.74
C HIS A 86 -18.45 19.57 2.60
N ALA A 87 -17.96 20.71 2.12
CA ALA A 87 -18.11 22.05 2.68
C ALA A 87 -19.61 22.45 2.89
N PRO A 88 -19.93 23.40 3.79
CA PRO A 88 -19.04 24.35 4.45
C PRO A 88 -18.36 23.84 5.73
N GLU A 89 -18.95 22.91 6.48
CA GLU A 89 -18.34 22.40 7.73
C GLU A 89 -17.37 21.22 7.51
N GLY A 90 -17.37 20.63 6.32
CA GLY A 90 -16.63 19.41 6.02
C GLY A 90 -15.14 19.62 5.71
N ALA A 91 -14.34 18.64 6.14
CA ALA A 91 -12.90 18.62 5.98
C ALA A 91 -12.44 18.00 4.64
N ASP A 92 -13.35 17.43 3.83
CA ASP A 92 -12.98 16.87 2.53
C ASP A 92 -12.76 17.99 1.50
N LYS A 93 -11.50 18.17 1.10
CA LYS A 93 -11.00 19.12 0.09
C LYS A 93 -10.47 18.40 -1.16
N GLY A 94 -10.77 17.12 -1.34
CA GLY A 94 -10.38 16.37 -2.54
C GLY A 94 -10.90 17.05 -3.81
N SER A 95 -10.02 17.38 -4.74
CA SER A 95 -10.39 18.04 -6.00
C SER A 95 -10.96 17.04 -7.00
N ILE A 96 -10.23 15.95 -7.25
CA ILE A 96 -10.67 14.80 -8.04
C ILE A 96 -10.35 13.56 -7.20
N GLY A 97 -11.37 13.04 -6.51
CA GLY A 97 -11.21 11.94 -5.56
C GLY A 97 -11.50 10.55 -6.15
N GLN A 98 -11.19 9.53 -5.35
CA GLN A 98 -11.64 8.16 -5.56
C GLN A 98 -12.90 7.89 -4.73
N SER A 99 -13.61 6.79 -5.00
CA SER A 99 -14.83 6.45 -4.27
C SER A 99 -14.54 5.80 -2.92
N PHE A 100 -13.90 4.63 -2.95
CA PHE A 100 -13.30 3.91 -1.83
C PHE A 100 -12.54 2.69 -2.38
N LEU A 101 -11.65 2.11 -1.56
CA LEU A 101 -11.00 0.84 -1.86
C LEU A 101 -11.62 -0.28 -1.01
N VAL A 102 -11.79 -1.47 -1.60
CA VAL A 102 -12.12 -2.67 -0.84
C VAL A 102 -10.93 -3.07 0.04
N ALA A 103 -11.18 -3.76 1.15
CA ALA A 103 -10.09 -4.40 1.90
C ALA A 103 -9.52 -5.56 1.07
N ALA A 104 -8.21 -5.69 1.00
CA ALA A 104 -7.52 -6.78 0.30
C ALA A 104 -6.92 -7.74 1.33
N ALA A 105 -7.06 -9.04 1.15
CA ALA A 105 -6.28 -10.01 1.90
C ALA A 105 -5.05 -10.43 1.11
N GLU A 106 -3.93 -10.67 1.80
CA GLU A 106 -2.80 -11.38 1.19
C GLU A 106 -3.16 -12.87 1.01
N ASN A 107 -2.71 -13.46 -0.08
CA ASN A 107 -2.84 -14.89 -0.33
C ASN A 107 -1.71 -15.63 0.39
N GLU A 108 -1.84 -15.78 1.72
CA GLU A 108 -0.79 -16.42 2.54
C GLU A 108 -0.57 -17.90 2.21
N GLU A 109 -1.57 -18.60 1.65
CA GLU A 109 -1.39 -19.95 1.13
C GLU A 109 -0.43 -19.95 -0.06
N ALA A 110 -0.58 -18.99 -0.99
CA ALA A 110 0.35 -18.83 -2.10
C ALA A 110 1.74 -18.41 -1.65
N VAL A 111 1.84 -17.48 -0.70
CA VAL A 111 3.12 -17.05 -0.13
C VAL A 111 3.85 -18.24 0.49
N ALA A 112 3.15 -19.08 1.25
CA ALA A 112 3.72 -20.29 1.85
C ALA A 112 4.18 -21.31 0.79
N GLU A 113 3.39 -21.54 -0.27
CA GLU A 113 3.78 -22.43 -1.38
C GLU A 113 5.03 -21.93 -2.13
N ILE A 114 5.15 -20.61 -2.30
CA ILE A 114 6.28 -19.95 -2.95
C ILE A 114 7.55 -20.01 -2.07
N GLY A 115 7.41 -20.21 -0.76
CA GLY A 115 8.53 -20.17 0.19
C GLY A 115 8.94 -18.74 0.58
N TRP A 116 8.06 -17.76 0.38
CA TRP A 116 8.27 -16.38 0.83
C TRP A 116 7.65 -16.15 2.21
N GLN A 117 7.96 -14.99 2.80
CA GLN A 117 7.32 -14.54 4.04
C GLN A 117 6.11 -13.65 3.75
N PRO A 118 5.05 -13.72 4.56
CA PRO A 118 3.87 -12.86 4.39
C PRO A 118 4.21 -11.40 4.68
N TYR A 119 3.43 -10.49 4.12
CA TYR A 119 3.54 -9.05 4.33
C TYR A 119 3.47 -8.66 5.81
N SER A 120 2.78 -9.44 6.66
CA SER A 120 2.82 -9.24 8.12
C SER A 120 4.23 -9.28 8.71
N VAL A 121 5.12 -10.14 8.19
CA VAL A 121 6.53 -10.19 8.61
C VAL A 121 7.28 -8.94 8.17
N ASP A 122 7.02 -8.45 6.95
CA ASP A 122 7.56 -7.16 6.47
C ASP A 122 7.08 -5.97 7.33
N ARG A 123 5.97 -6.14 8.06
CA ARG A 123 5.43 -5.15 9.01
C ARG A 123 5.88 -5.36 10.46
N GLY A 124 6.79 -6.31 10.72
CA GLY A 124 7.35 -6.58 12.05
C GLY A 124 6.53 -7.54 12.93
N PHE A 125 5.57 -8.27 12.34
CA PHE A 125 4.77 -9.30 13.03
C PHE A 125 5.28 -10.70 12.70
N LYS A 126 4.70 -11.73 13.33
CA LYS A 126 5.04 -13.12 13.03
C LYS A 126 4.12 -13.66 11.94
N ALA A 127 4.63 -14.60 11.14
CA ALA A 127 3.80 -15.36 10.23
C ALA A 127 2.66 -16.06 11.02
N GLY A 128 1.43 -15.96 10.51
CA GLY A 128 0.23 -16.45 11.20
C GLY A 128 -0.43 -15.46 12.17
N ASP A 129 0.19 -14.31 12.47
CA ASP A 129 -0.48 -13.25 13.22
C ASP A 129 -1.63 -12.64 12.39
N ASN A 130 -2.78 -12.45 13.04
CA ASN A 130 -3.89 -11.71 12.45
C ASN A 130 -3.64 -10.22 12.58
N ILE A 131 -3.43 -9.52 11.47
CA ILE A 131 -3.20 -8.07 11.48
C ILE A 131 -4.01 -7.37 10.41
N VAL A 132 -4.24 -6.08 10.62
CA VAL A 132 -4.58 -5.14 9.56
C VAL A 132 -3.40 -4.21 9.33
N THR A 133 -3.13 -3.87 8.08
CA THR A 133 -2.26 -2.77 7.71
C THR A 133 -3.08 -1.76 6.92
N VAL A 134 -3.06 -0.49 7.34
CA VAL A 134 -3.77 0.59 6.67
C VAL A 134 -2.75 1.59 6.12
N GLN A 135 -2.89 1.96 4.85
CA GLN A 135 -2.01 2.92 4.19
C GLN A 135 -2.78 3.84 3.23
N SER A 136 -2.24 5.02 2.98
CA SER A 136 -2.81 5.97 2.02
C SER A 136 -2.50 5.55 0.58
N VAL A 137 -3.44 5.78 -0.33
CA VAL A 137 -3.28 5.55 -1.77
C VAL A 137 -3.83 6.74 -2.53
N VAL A 138 -2.95 7.48 -3.18
CA VAL A 138 -3.30 8.61 -4.06
C VAL A 138 -3.40 8.19 -5.52
N ALA A 139 -2.58 7.23 -5.93
CA ALA A 139 -2.52 6.76 -7.29
C ALA A 139 -2.33 5.25 -7.33
N ILE A 140 -2.84 4.64 -8.40
CA ILE A 140 -2.73 3.21 -8.63
C ILE A 140 -2.18 3.04 -10.05
N SER A 141 -1.17 2.18 -10.20
CA SER A 141 -0.57 1.92 -11.51
C SER A 141 -1.60 1.32 -12.48
N ALA A 142 -1.26 1.37 -13.78
CA ALA A 142 -1.92 0.52 -14.76
C ALA A 142 -1.76 -0.97 -14.36
N PRO A 143 -2.71 -1.84 -14.75
CA PRO A 143 -2.50 -3.28 -14.64
C PRO A 143 -1.21 -3.67 -15.37
N THR A 144 -0.25 -4.23 -14.64
CA THR A 144 1.08 -4.51 -15.17
C THR A 144 1.19 -5.99 -15.47
N TYR A 145 1.17 -6.34 -16.76
CA TYR A 145 1.34 -7.72 -17.22
C TYR A 145 2.80 -7.97 -17.58
N THR A 146 3.33 -9.10 -17.13
CA THR A 146 4.72 -9.51 -17.35
C THR A 146 4.78 -11.00 -17.67
N GLY A 147 5.56 -11.43 -18.64
CA GLY A 147 5.66 -12.84 -19.00
C GLY A 147 7.10 -13.22 -19.34
N SER A 148 7.69 -14.07 -18.52
CA SER A 148 9.01 -14.66 -18.71
C SER A 148 9.18 -15.86 -17.76
N GLU A 149 10.24 -16.63 -17.95
CA GLU A 149 10.73 -17.61 -16.97
C GLU A 149 11.83 -17.02 -16.07
N LYS A 150 12.28 -15.78 -16.33
CA LYS A 150 13.37 -15.12 -15.60
C LYS A 150 12.87 -13.96 -14.76
N ALA A 151 13.28 -13.90 -13.49
CA ALA A 151 12.88 -12.87 -12.55
C ALA A 151 13.22 -11.46 -13.04
N VAL A 152 14.40 -11.27 -13.63
CA VAL A 152 14.88 -9.96 -14.07
C VAL A 152 13.97 -9.33 -15.13
N GLU A 153 13.44 -10.10 -16.07
CA GLU A 153 12.55 -9.60 -17.13
C GLU A 153 11.19 -9.17 -16.55
N HIS A 154 10.71 -9.83 -15.50
CA HIS A 154 9.56 -9.37 -14.72
C HIS A 154 9.89 -8.06 -13.97
N ALA A 155 11.07 -8.00 -13.35
CA ALA A 155 11.51 -6.85 -12.57
C ALA A 155 11.67 -5.59 -13.44
N GLU A 156 12.17 -5.72 -14.66
CA GLU A 156 12.31 -4.62 -15.65
C GLU A 156 10.96 -3.95 -15.96
N LEU A 157 9.92 -4.76 -16.24
CA LEU A 157 8.60 -4.21 -16.55
C LEU A 157 7.90 -3.65 -15.32
N ILE A 158 8.10 -4.25 -14.15
CA ILE A 158 7.63 -3.68 -12.86
C ILE A 158 8.33 -2.34 -12.59
N ALA A 159 9.64 -2.27 -12.84
CA ALA A 159 10.46 -1.08 -12.68
C ALA A 159 9.99 0.06 -13.60
N ASP A 160 9.63 -0.22 -14.86
CA ASP A 160 9.07 0.77 -15.77
C ASP A 160 7.64 1.19 -15.35
N VAL A 161 6.70 0.24 -15.33
CA VAL A 161 5.27 0.59 -15.20
C VAL A 161 4.91 1.03 -13.79
N ILE A 162 5.38 0.31 -12.76
CA ILE A 162 5.07 0.63 -11.36
C ILE A 162 6.09 1.63 -10.81
N GLY A 163 7.37 1.40 -11.03
CA GLY A 163 8.44 2.29 -10.55
C GLY A 163 8.46 3.63 -11.29
N GLN A 164 8.81 3.65 -12.57
CA GLN A 164 9.06 4.88 -13.29
C GLN A 164 7.77 5.68 -13.51
N ARG A 165 6.71 5.03 -14.00
CA ARG A 165 5.49 5.73 -14.46
C ARG A 165 4.50 6.04 -13.35
N ALA A 166 4.30 5.13 -12.39
CA ALA A 166 3.37 5.36 -11.29
C ALA A 166 4.04 6.03 -10.08
N CYS A 167 5.20 5.51 -9.63
CA CYS A 167 5.91 6.03 -8.47
C CYS A 167 6.74 7.28 -8.78
N GLY A 168 7.40 7.34 -9.94
CA GLY A 168 8.32 8.42 -10.31
C GLY A 168 7.69 9.81 -10.35
N TYR A 169 6.38 9.92 -10.59
CA TYR A 169 5.68 11.21 -10.50
C TYR A 169 5.53 11.69 -9.05
N TRP A 170 5.25 10.78 -8.11
CA TRP A 170 4.95 11.11 -6.72
C TRP A 170 6.17 11.14 -5.80
N THR A 171 7.31 10.58 -6.22
CA THR A 171 8.53 10.51 -5.37
C THR A 171 8.99 11.87 -4.86
N ALA A 172 8.80 12.94 -5.64
CA ALA A 172 9.12 14.30 -5.22
C ALA A 172 8.39 14.70 -3.92
N ILE A 173 7.13 14.31 -3.78
CA ILE A 173 6.36 14.55 -2.55
C ILE A 173 6.84 13.66 -1.41
N GLY A 174 7.23 12.42 -1.71
CA GLY A 174 7.94 11.59 -0.72
C GLY A 174 9.19 12.26 -0.18
N MET A 175 9.97 12.94 -1.05
CA MET A 175 11.21 13.59 -0.64
C MET A 175 10.92 14.80 0.26
N VAL A 176 9.90 15.60 -0.10
CA VAL A 176 9.45 16.75 0.70
C VAL A 176 9.07 16.33 2.12
N TYR A 177 8.42 15.17 2.30
CA TYR A 177 8.01 14.68 3.61
C TYR A 177 8.96 13.65 4.22
N SER A 178 10.05 13.30 3.53
CA SER A 178 10.99 12.25 3.94
C SER A 178 10.29 10.92 4.30
N ASN A 179 9.29 10.55 3.50
CA ASN A 179 8.38 9.45 3.78
C ASN A 179 7.89 8.83 2.47
N TRP A 180 8.17 7.56 2.19
CA TRP A 180 7.88 6.97 0.87
C TRP A 180 7.56 5.47 0.94
N HIS A 181 6.27 5.11 1.01
CA HIS A 181 5.81 3.72 1.20
C HIS A 181 4.84 3.23 0.10
N PRO A 182 5.32 3.02 -1.13
CA PRO A 182 4.53 2.37 -2.16
C PRO A 182 4.33 0.87 -1.83
N LEU A 183 3.21 0.31 -2.25
CA LEU A 183 2.92 -1.12 -2.14
C LEU A 183 2.78 -1.74 -3.53
N ILE A 184 3.47 -2.84 -3.75
CA ILE A 184 3.35 -3.67 -4.95
C ILE A 184 2.54 -4.91 -4.56
N MET A 185 1.39 -5.08 -5.21
CA MET A 185 0.64 -6.32 -5.19
C MET A 185 1.07 -7.18 -6.37
N LEU A 186 1.81 -8.25 -6.08
CA LEU A 186 2.27 -9.22 -7.08
C LEU A 186 1.25 -10.35 -7.24
N GLY A 187 0.97 -10.71 -8.49
CA GLY A 187 0.24 -11.94 -8.80
C GLY A 187 1.04 -13.17 -8.35
N PRO A 188 0.38 -14.21 -7.80
CA PRO A 188 1.07 -15.43 -7.33
C PRO A 188 1.96 -16.10 -8.41
N SER A 189 1.52 -16.09 -9.68
CA SER A 189 2.29 -16.66 -10.79
C SER A 189 3.63 -15.93 -11.02
N ILE A 190 3.65 -14.61 -10.85
CA ILE A 190 4.86 -13.79 -11.01
C ILE A 190 5.78 -13.99 -9.81
N ALA A 191 5.24 -13.93 -8.59
CA ALA A 191 6.02 -14.17 -7.37
C ALA A 191 6.68 -15.56 -7.38
N LYS A 192 6.01 -16.57 -7.96
CA LYS A 192 6.58 -17.91 -8.17
C LYS A 192 7.80 -17.89 -9.10
N VAL A 193 7.77 -17.14 -10.20
CA VAL A 193 8.93 -17.00 -11.10
C VAL A 193 10.12 -16.36 -10.37
N PHE A 194 9.87 -15.30 -9.59
CA PHE A 194 10.92 -14.69 -8.76
C PHE A 194 11.56 -15.72 -7.82
N ALA A 195 10.76 -16.46 -7.06
CA ALA A 195 11.28 -17.46 -6.13
C ALA A 195 12.01 -18.62 -6.83
N GLN A 196 11.52 -19.07 -8.00
CA GLN A 196 12.17 -20.12 -8.80
C GLN A 196 13.55 -19.70 -9.31
N ASP A 197 13.71 -18.42 -9.64
CA ASP A 197 15.00 -17.82 -10.03
C ASP A 197 15.85 -17.41 -8.82
N GLY A 198 15.43 -17.78 -7.60
CA GLY A 198 16.16 -17.57 -6.34
C GLY A 198 16.01 -16.17 -5.73
N TRP A 199 15.11 -15.33 -6.23
CA TRP A 199 14.89 -13.98 -5.70
C TRP A 199 13.97 -14.01 -4.47
N SER A 200 14.41 -13.31 -3.43
CA SER A 200 13.57 -12.89 -2.31
C SER A 200 12.80 -11.60 -2.64
N LYS A 201 11.86 -11.22 -1.77
CA LYS A 201 11.25 -9.88 -1.81
C LYS A 201 12.31 -8.78 -1.74
N ASP A 202 13.36 -8.96 -0.94
CA ASP A 202 14.41 -7.94 -0.76
C ASP A 202 15.29 -7.79 -2.00
N ASP A 203 15.47 -8.84 -2.79
CA ASP A 203 16.17 -8.75 -4.08
C ASP A 203 15.38 -7.90 -5.08
N LEU A 204 14.04 -8.06 -5.12
CA LEU A 204 13.20 -7.19 -5.93
C LEU A 204 13.20 -5.74 -5.43
N ARG A 205 13.16 -5.51 -4.10
CA ARG A 205 13.27 -4.16 -3.52
C ARG A 205 14.58 -3.48 -3.92
N ARG A 206 15.69 -4.21 -3.79
CA ARG A 206 17.02 -3.73 -4.16
C ARG A 206 17.12 -3.42 -5.64
N TYR A 207 16.62 -4.31 -6.49
CA TYR A 207 16.55 -4.09 -7.93
C TYR A 207 15.78 -2.80 -8.26
N LEU A 208 14.60 -2.60 -7.69
CA LEU A 208 13.81 -1.39 -7.92
C LEU A 208 14.53 -0.12 -7.45
N TYR A 209 15.17 -0.17 -6.28
CA TYR A 209 15.97 0.95 -5.77
C TYR A 209 17.15 1.30 -6.69
N GLU A 210 17.86 0.30 -7.19
CA GLU A 210 19.06 0.47 -8.02
C GLU A 210 18.73 0.93 -9.45
N HIS A 211 17.61 0.45 -10.01
CA HIS A 211 17.29 0.63 -11.43
C HIS A 211 16.25 1.71 -11.71
N VAL A 212 15.39 2.07 -10.75
CA VAL A 212 14.38 3.12 -10.96
C VAL A 212 14.92 4.47 -10.51
N LYS A 213 15.34 5.29 -11.48
CA LYS A 213 15.95 6.59 -11.25
C LYS A 213 15.25 7.70 -12.03
N MET A 214 15.40 8.93 -11.56
CA MET A 214 14.95 10.12 -12.27
C MET A 214 15.97 11.25 -12.15
N LYS A 215 15.87 12.24 -13.04
CA LYS A 215 16.67 13.46 -12.92
C LYS A 215 16.26 14.25 -11.68
N ALA A 216 17.23 14.77 -10.93
CA ALA A 216 16.94 15.62 -9.77
C ALA A 216 16.11 16.86 -10.15
N SER A 217 16.41 17.50 -11.29
CA SER A 217 15.67 18.62 -11.86
C SER A 217 14.20 18.31 -12.13
N LEU A 218 13.91 17.07 -12.55
CA LEU A 218 12.55 16.62 -12.77
C LEU A 218 11.79 16.41 -11.46
N ALA A 219 12.45 15.87 -10.43
CA ALA A 219 11.85 15.74 -9.09
C ALA A 219 11.52 17.12 -8.50
N GLU A 220 12.42 18.08 -8.61
CA GLU A 220 12.19 19.47 -8.16
C GLU A 220 11.04 20.13 -8.95
N ARG A 221 10.94 19.86 -10.26
CA ARG A 221 9.83 20.34 -11.09
C ARG A 221 8.48 19.73 -10.69
N TYR A 222 8.44 18.44 -10.35
CA TYR A 222 7.22 17.80 -9.85
C TYR A 222 6.80 18.37 -8.49
N ALA A 223 7.74 18.54 -7.57
CA ALA A 223 7.49 19.21 -6.29
C ALA A 223 6.91 20.62 -6.51
N TRP A 224 7.50 21.40 -7.43
CA TRP A 224 7.02 22.72 -7.81
C TRP A 224 5.56 22.71 -8.30
N ASN A 225 5.21 21.78 -9.19
CA ASN A 225 3.84 21.64 -9.72
C ASN A 225 2.82 21.31 -8.62
N CYS A 226 3.27 20.69 -7.53
CA CYS A 226 2.47 20.39 -6.36
C CYS A 226 2.55 21.48 -5.26
N GLY A 227 3.06 22.67 -5.60
CA GLY A 227 3.11 23.83 -4.71
C GLY A 227 4.32 23.88 -3.77
N GLN A 228 5.25 22.92 -3.85
CA GLN A 228 6.46 22.86 -3.01
C GLN A 228 7.59 23.68 -3.65
N THR A 229 7.36 24.99 -3.80
CA THR A 229 8.16 25.88 -4.62
C THR A 229 9.62 26.07 -4.15
N GLY A 230 9.84 25.95 -2.84
CA GLY A 230 11.15 26.04 -2.20
C GLY A 230 11.92 24.73 -2.11
N PHE A 231 11.34 23.60 -2.51
CA PHE A 231 11.99 22.29 -2.40
C PHE A 231 13.21 22.21 -3.32
N ARG A 232 14.35 21.81 -2.77
CA ARG A 232 15.60 21.52 -3.51
C ARG A 232 16.25 20.29 -2.93
N VAL A 233 16.62 19.33 -3.79
CA VAL A 233 17.16 18.03 -3.37
C VAL A 233 18.43 18.23 -2.53
N ASN A 234 19.36 19.06 -2.99
CA ASN A 234 20.63 19.28 -2.29
C ASN A 234 20.45 19.95 -0.92
N ASN A 235 19.42 20.78 -0.74
CA ASN A 235 19.13 21.39 0.55
C ASN A 235 18.63 20.34 1.56
N TYR A 236 17.76 19.42 1.11
CA TYR A 236 17.24 18.35 1.94
C TYR A 236 18.33 17.33 2.31
N VAL A 237 19.28 17.05 1.40
CA VAL A 237 20.47 16.24 1.72
C VAL A 237 21.34 16.95 2.78
N LYS A 238 21.62 18.25 2.64
CA LYS A 238 22.39 19.02 3.63
C LYS A 238 21.75 19.07 5.01
N GLN A 239 20.42 18.98 5.08
CA GLN A 239 19.65 18.93 6.33
C GLN A 239 19.57 17.51 6.92
N GLY A 240 20.08 16.48 6.22
CA GLY A 240 19.99 15.09 6.63
C GLY A 240 18.60 14.46 6.44
N LEU A 241 17.73 15.09 5.67
CA LEU A 241 16.37 14.61 5.38
C LEU A 241 16.32 13.63 4.20
N LEU A 242 17.32 13.68 3.32
CA LEU A 242 17.48 12.72 2.22
C LEU A 242 18.82 12.00 2.31
N PRO A 243 18.92 10.75 1.82
CA PRO A 243 20.18 10.01 1.81
C PRO A 243 21.29 10.73 1.02
N PRO A 244 22.57 10.56 1.38
CA PRO A 244 23.69 11.25 0.72
C PRO A 244 23.78 11.01 -0.80
N VAL A 245 23.36 9.85 -1.29
CA VAL A 245 23.33 9.50 -2.74
C VAL A 245 22.55 10.53 -3.58
N TYR A 246 21.60 11.24 -2.98
CA TYR A 246 20.82 12.26 -3.66
C TYR A 246 21.61 13.54 -3.93
N GLY A 247 22.73 13.77 -3.24
CA GLY A 247 23.53 14.98 -3.29
C GLY A 247 24.98 14.77 -3.72
N GLU A 248 25.29 13.67 -4.42
CA GLU A 248 26.65 13.35 -4.90
C GLU A 248 27.23 14.39 -5.87
N SER A 249 26.36 15.18 -6.50
CA SER A 249 26.73 16.23 -7.46
C SER A 249 25.72 17.38 -7.43
N ASP A 250 26.17 18.58 -7.81
CA ASP A 250 25.31 19.74 -8.07
C ASP A 250 24.71 19.74 -9.49
N ASP A 251 25.03 18.73 -10.33
CA ASP A 251 24.40 18.56 -11.65
C ASP A 251 22.87 18.40 -11.49
N PRO A 252 22.05 19.30 -12.07
CA PRO A 252 20.60 19.19 -12.00
C PRO A 252 20.05 17.93 -12.69
N ASP A 253 20.76 17.36 -13.65
CA ASP A 253 20.32 16.20 -14.42
C ASP A 253 20.90 14.88 -13.91
N ARG A 254 21.63 14.89 -12.79
CA ARG A 254 22.07 13.67 -12.12
C ARG A 254 20.88 12.76 -11.81
N LEU A 255 21.13 11.46 -11.92
CA LEU A 255 20.12 10.45 -11.64
C LEU A 255 20.07 10.15 -10.14
N ILE A 256 18.90 10.36 -9.56
CA ILE A 256 18.60 10.03 -8.16
C ILE A 256 17.59 8.87 -8.10
N PRO A 257 17.65 7.99 -7.08
CA PRO A 257 16.68 6.91 -6.93
C PRO A 257 15.26 7.44 -6.74
N VAL A 258 14.27 6.78 -7.35
CA VAL A 258 12.84 7.07 -7.14
C VAL A 258 12.37 6.53 -5.78
N PHE A 259 12.88 5.37 -5.38
CA PHE A 259 12.62 4.82 -4.04
C PHE A 259 13.73 5.29 -3.10
N HIS A 260 13.38 5.86 -1.95
CA HIS A 260 14.39 6.45 -1.04
C HIS A 260 15.10 5.39 -0.21
N HIS A 261 14.35 4.35 0.13
CA HIS A 261 14.74 3.25 1.00
C HIS A 261 14.12 1.96 0.44
N PRO A 262 14.91 0.93 0.09
CA PRO A 262 14.35 -0.33 -0.44
C PRO A 262 13.37 -0.99 0.53
N GLU A 263 13.63 -0.92 1.84
CA GLU A 263 12.81 -1.48 2.91
C GLU A 263 11.42 -0.84 3.03
N TRP A 264 11.21 0.35 2.46
CA TRP A 264 9.90 0.99 2.46
C TRP A 264 8.98 0.51 1.34
N ILE A 265 9.50 -0.23 0.36
CA ILE A 265 8.71 -0.82 -0.71
C ILE A 265 7.94 -2.02 -0.16
N GLY A 266 6.63 -1.85 0.04
CA GLY A 266 5.75 -2.94 0.42
C GLY A 266 5.59 -3.94 -0.72
N ILE A 267 5.62 -5.23 -0.42
CA ILE A 267 5.33 -6.30 -1.39
C ILE A 267 4.35 -7.27 -0.73
N MET A 268 3.17 -7.41 -1.32
CA MET A 268 2.19 -8.43 -0.93
C MET A 268 1.85 -9.31 -2.13
N VAL A 269 1.48 -10.57 -1.88
CA VAL A 269 1.04 -11.49 -2.93
C VAL A 269 -0.48 -11.67 -2.87
N ALA A 270 -1.17 -11.32 -3.95
CA ALA A 270 -2.62 -11.54 -4.08
C ALA A 270 -3.03 -11.53 -5.55
N GLY A 271 -4.21 -12.06 -5.84
CA GLY A 271 -4.73 -12.18 -7.19
C GLY A 271 -4.85 -13.62 -7.66
N ASP A 272 -5.18 -13.76 -8.94
CA ASP A 272 -5.42 -15.04 -9.59
C ASP A 272 -4.10 -15.77 -9.90
N TRP A 273 -3.99 -17.04 -9.49
CA TRP A 273 -2.87 -17.92 -9.81
C TRP A 273 -2.65 -18.12 -11.30
N GLY A 274 -3.71 -18.08 -12.11
CA GLY A 274 -3.65 -18.28 -13.55
C GLY A 274 -3.29 -17.01 -14.33
N ARG A 275 -3.02 -15.89 -13.66
CA ARG A 275 -2.80 -14.59 -14.33
C ARG A 275 -1.50 -13.94 -13.90
N ASN A 276 -0.81 -13.37 -14.88
CA ASN A 276 0.49 -12.73 -14.77
C ASN A 276 0.34 -11.21 -14.62
N GLN A 277 -0.46 -10.77 -13.65
CA GLN A 277 -0.75 -9.35 -13.43
C GLN A 277 -0.26 -8.89 -12.05
N SER A 278 0.38 -7.72 -12.01
CA SER A 278 0.73 -6.99 -10.80
C SER A 278 0.13 -5.58 -10.80
N LYS A 279 0.08 -4.95 -9.63
CA LYS A 279 -0.41 -3.57 -9.47
C LYS A 279 0.35 -2.82 -8.39
N GLY A 280 0.68 -1.56 -8.65
CA GLY A 280 1.29 -0.65 -7.69
C GLY A 280 0.28 0.30 -7.07
N TYR A 281 0.43 0.56 -5.77
CA TYR A 281 -0.34 1.52 -4.98
C TYR A 281 0.63 2.55 -4.42
N VAL A 282 0.40 3.80 -4.79
CA VAL A 282 1.30 4.93 -4.49
C VAL A 282 0.63 5.78 -3.44
N SER A 283 1.35 6.10 -2.36
CA SER A 283 0.90 7.01 -1.30
C SER A 283 1.14 8.48 -1.69
N ASN A 284 0.68 9.46 -0.89
CA ASN A 284 0.95 10.90 -1.09
C ASN A 284 1.74 11.55 0.06
N HIS A 285 2.28 10.74 0.98
CA HIS A 285 3.46 11.02 1.83
C HIS A 285 3.34 12.10 2.91
N ILE A 286 2.48 13.11 2.74
CA ILE A 286 2.07 13.98 3.86
C ILE A 286 1.36 13.11 4.91
N GLN A 287 0.58 12.14 4.44
CA GLN A 287 0.01 11.07 5.25
C GLN A 287 1.13 10.17 5.79
N GLY A 288 0.87 9.59 6.94
CA GLY A 288 1.78 8.68 7.62
C GLY A 288 2.29 7.49 6.80
N PRO A 289 3.33 6.81 7.30
CA PRO A 289 3.68 5.48 6.85
C PRO A 289 2.51 4.49 7.09
N PRO A 290 2.52 3.31 6.43
CA PRO A 290 1.55 2.25 6.69
C PRO A 290 1.50 1.87 8.18
N VAL A 291 0.32 1.89 8.78
CA VAL A 291 0.14 1.51 10.19
C VAL A 291 -0.46 0.12 10.29
N SER A 292 0.20 -0.74 11.06
CA SER A 292 -0.19 -2.13 11.26
C SER A 292 -0.64 -2.37 12.71
N LYS A 293 -1.79 -3.01 12.90
CA LYS A 293 -2.36 -3.34 14.22
C LYS A 293 -2.80 -4.81 14.27
N ALA A 294 -2.57 -5.46 15.41
CA ALA A 294 -3.03 -6.81 15.64
C ALA A 294 -4.56 -6.85 15.79
N ILE A 295 -5.20 -7.85 15.17
CA ILE A 295 -6.62 -8.12 15.31
C ILE A 295 -6.84 -8.93 16.59
N ARG A 296 -7.37 -8.28 17.63
CA ARG A 296 -7.64 -8.91 18.92
C ARG A 296 -8.97 -9.65 18.89
N LEU A 297 -8.91 -10.98 18.93
CA LEU A 297 -10.09 -11.84 18.91
C LEU A 297 -10.67 -12.01 20.33
N PRO A 298 -12.00 -12.07 20.48
CA PRO A 298 -12.63 -12.36 21.77
C PRO A 298 -12.31 -13.81 22.19
N LYS A 299 -12.28 -14.07 23.51
CA LYS A 299 -11.91 -15.39 24.07
C LYS A 299 -12.77 -16.55 23.54
N ASN A 300 -14.01 -16.28 23.15
CA ASN A 300 -14.96 -17.26 22.64
C ASN A 300 -15.08 -17.27 21.10
N TRP A 301 -14.04 -16.82 20.38
CA TRP A 301 -14.04 -16.67 18.92
C TRP A 301 -14.54 -17.90 18.16
N ASP A 302 -13.99 -19.08 18.46
CA ASP A 302 -14.36 -20.31 17.76
C ASP A 302 -15.84 -20.68 17.97
N THR A 303 -16.40 -20.35 19.14
CA THR A 303 -17.83 -20.54 19.40
C THR A 303 -18.69 -19.56 18.61
N LEU A 304 -18.23 -18.30 18.48
CA LEU A 304 -18.93 -17.29 17.70
C LEU A 304 -18.95 -17.65 16.20
N LEU A 305 -17.85 -18.19 15.67
CA LEU A 305 -17.78 -18.66 14.28
C LEU A 305 -18.71 -19.85 14.01
N LYS A 306 -18.77 -20.84 14.91
CA LYS A 306 -19.55 -22.08 14.71
C LYS A 306 -21.07 -21.87 14.73
N LYS A 307 -21.57 -20.88 15.47
CA LYS A 307 -23.01 -20.59 15.59
C LYS A 307 -23.68 -20.12 14.30
N GLN A 308 -22.95 -19.97 13.20
CA GLN A 308 -23.46 -19.45 11.92
C GLN A 308 -23.41 -20.42 10.75
N VAL A 309 -22.72 -21.56 10.89
CA VAL A 309 -22.72 -22.63 9.87
C VAL A 309 -23.93 -23.56 10.05
N MET A 310 -24.73 -23.35 11.11
CA MET A 310 -26.04 -23.94 11.36
C MET A 310 -27.13 -22.91 11.10
#